data_AF-X1UJI2-F1
#
_entry.id   AF-X1UJI2-F1
#
_cell.length_a   1.000
_cell.length_b   1.000
_cell.length_c   1.000
_cell.angle_alpha   90.00
_cell.angle_beta   90.00
_cell.angle_gamma   90.00
#
_symmetry.space_group_name_H-M   'P 1'
#
loop_
_entity.id
_entity.type
_entity.pdbx_description
1 polymer ?
#
loop_
_entity_poly.entity_id
_entity_poly.type
_entity_poly.pdbx_seq_one_letter_code
_entity_poly.pdbx_strand_id
1 'polypeptide(L)' 'MVAEIPYAILIAGAALLGLYLANLFYDYNIPQYISRKLGHLGGAVGFLLCPLLFDSFWWP' A
#
# COMPACT_ATOMS: atom_id res chain seq x y z
N MET A 1 9.30 18.10 -0.53
CA MET A 1 8.79 17.87 -1.90
C MET A 1 9.69 16.96 -2.74
N VAL A 2 10.75 17.45 -3.40
CA VAL A 2 11.59 16.59 -4.28
C VAL A 2 12.31 15.49 -3.51
N ALA A 3 12.83 15.82 -2.32
CA ALA A 3 13.53 14.88 -1.45
C ALA A 3 12.63 13.74 -0.95
N GLU A 4 11.32 13.94 -0.90
CA GLU A 4 10.39 12.96 -0.37
C GLU A 4 9.91 11.99 -1.49
N ILE A 5 10.24 12.25 -2.78
CA ILE A 5 9.69 11.52 -3.95
C ILE A 5 9.93 10.01 -3.82
N PRO A 6 11.11 9.54 -3.34
CA PRO A 6 11.34 8.12 -3.11
C PRO A 6 10.32 7.50 -2.16
N TYR A 7 9.87 8.23 -1.13
CA TYR A 7 8.88 7.74 -0.17
C TYR A 7 7.49 7.67 -0.81
N ALA A 8 7.10 8.63 -1.66
CA ALA A 8 5.85 8.54 -2.42
C ALA A 8 5.83 7.31 -3.34
N ILE A 9 6.95 7.02 -4.02
CA ILE A 9 7.11 5.82 -4.85
C ILE A 9 7.00 4.55 -4.00
N LEU A 10 7.63 4.52 -2.82
CA LEU A 10 7.56 3.38 -1.89
C LEU A 10 6.13 3.12 -1.41
N ILE A 11 5.39 4.17 -1.04
CA ILE A 11 3.99 4.05 -0.58
C ILE A 11 3.09 3.56 -1.71
N ALA A 12 3.22 4.14 -2.91
CA ALA A 12 2.49 3.68 -4.09
C ALA A 12 2.82 2.22 -4.43
N GLY A 13 4.10 1.85 -4.35
CA GLY A 13 4.58 0.49 -4.55
C GLY A 13 3.99 -0.50 -3.54
N ALA A 14 3.92 -0.13 -2.25
CA ALA A 14 3.33 -0.96 -1.20
C ALA A 14 1.82 -1.18 -1.42
N ALA A 15 1.10 -0.14 -1.85
CA ALA A 15 -0.32 -0.24 -2.18
C ALA A 15 -0.55 -1.17 -3.39
N LEU A 16 0.23 -0.98 -4.47
CA LEU A 16 0.15 -1.82 -5.67
C LEU A 16 0.55 -3.27 -5.38
N LEU A 17 1.57 -3.50 -4.57
CA LEU A 17 1.99 -4.83 -4.14
C LEU A 17 0.89 -5.51 -3.32
N GLY A 18 0.23 -4.80 -2.40
CA GLY A 18 -0.90 -5.33 -1.64
C GLY A 18 -2.06 -5.77 -2.55
N LEU A 19 -2.37 -4.97 -3.57
CA LEU A 19 -3.39 -5.31 -4.58
C LEU A 19 -2.97 -6.52 -5.44
N TYR A 20 -1.71 -6.55 -5.89
CA TYR A 20 -1.16 -7.68 -6.64
C TYR A 20 -1.24 -8.97 -5.84
N LEU A 21 -0.79 -8.96 -4.58
CA LEU A 21 -0.82 -10.13 -3.70
C LEU A 21 -2.25 -10.58 -3.41
N ALA A 22 -3.20 -9.64 -3.23
CA ALA A 22 -4.61 -9.97 -3.06
C ALA A 22 -5.18 -10.74 -4.28
N ASN A 23 -4.81 -10.36 -5.49
CA ASN A 23 -5.19 -11.07 -6.72
C ASN A 23 -4.47 -12.42 -6.83
N LEU A 24 -3.16 -12.45 -6.63
CA LEU A 24 -2.37 -13.69 -6.66
C LEU A 24 -2.94 -14.74 -5.70
N PHE A 25 -3.31 -14.34 -4.49
CA PHE A 25 -3.86 -15.24 -3.48
C PHE A 25 -5.25 -15.74 -3.88
N TYR A 26 -6.04 -14.89 -4.52
CA TYR A 26 -7.31 -15.28 -5.09
C TYR A 26 -7.14 -16.33 -6.20
N ASP A 27 -6.13 -16.18 -7.06
CA ASP A 27 -5.79 -17.15 -8.11
C ASP A 27 -5.37 -18.51 -7.52
N TYR A 28 -4.82 -18.52 -6.30
CA TYR A 28 -4.55 -19.73 -5.51
C TYR A 28 -5.78 -20.26 -4.74
N ASN A 29 -7.00 -19.86 -5.11
CA ASN A 29 -8.26 -20.27 -4.50
C ASN A 29 -8.44 -19.86 -3.03
N ILE A 30 -7.73 -18.84 -2.56
CA ILE A 30 -8.02 -18.26 -1.23
C ILE A 30 -9.33 -17.47 -1.33
N PRO A 31 -10.29 -17.67 -0.41
CA PRO A 31 -11.55 -16.94 -0.42
C PRO A 31 -11.34 -15.42 -0.49
N GLN A 32 -12.11 -14.75 -1.34
CA GLN A 32 -11.93 -13.32 -1.64
C GLN A 32 -11.98 -12.43 -0.40
N TYR A 33 -12.82 -12.76 0.59
CA TYR A 33 -12.92 -12.02 1.85
C TYR A 33 -11.65 -12.10 2.72
N ILE A 34 -10.79 -13.09 2.46
CA ILE A 34 -9.47 -13.24 3.09
C ILE A 34 -8.41 -12.56 2.22
N SER A 35 -8.34 -12.89 0.91
CA SER A 35 -7.28 -12.38 0.04
C SER A 35 -7.29 -10.85 -0.06
N ARG A 36 -8.47 -10.21 -0.09
CA ARG A 36 -8.61 -8.74 -0.08
C ARG A 36 -8.03 -8.06 1.15
N LYS A 37 -7.86 -8.77 2.27
CA LYS A 37 -7.21 -8.20 3.46
C LYS A 37 -5.77 -7.79 3.19
N LEU A 38 -5.08 -8.41 2.22
CA LEU A 38 -3.74 -7.99 1.80
C LEU A 38 -3.73 -6.64 1.11
N GLY A 39 -4.73 -6.36 0.27
CA GLY A 39 -4.90 -5.03 -0.33
C GLY A 39 -5.17 -3.96 0.72
N HIS A 40 -6.05 -4.25 1.68
CA HIS A 40 -6.31 -3.34 2.81
C HIS A 40 -5.08 -3.15 3.69
N LEU A 41 -4.30 -4.21 3.95
CA LEU A 41 -3.07 -4.14 4.73
C LEU A 41 -2.04 -3.25 4.04
N GLY A 42 -1.80 -3.42 2.73
CA GLY A 42 -0.89 -2.57 1.97
C GLY A 42 -1.29 -1.08 2.03
N GLY A 43 -2.58 -0.79 1.83
CA GLY A 43 -3.11 0.57 1.94
C GLY A 43 -3.03 1.15 3.36
N ALA A 44 -3.38 0.37 4.39
CA ALA A 44 -3.36 0.82 5.79
C ALA A 44 -1.93 1.08 6.28
N VAL A 45 -0.98 0.20 5.96
CA VAL A 45 0.43 0.40 6.30
C VAL A 45 0.96 1.64 5.60
N GLY A 46 0.66 1.83 4.31
CA GLY A 46 1.04 3.03 3.58
C GLY A 46 0.52 4.31 4.26
N PHE A 47 -0.77 4.34 4.57
CA PHE A 47 -1.41 5.47 5.25
C PHE A 47 -0.80 5.77 6.63
N LEU A 48 -0.52 4.74 7.43
CA LEU A 48 0.07 4.90 8.77
C LEU A 48 1.52 5.38 8.74
N LEU A 49 2.25 5.14 7.66
CA LEU A 49 3.62 5.59 7.48
C LEU A 49 3.72 7.05 6.99
N CYS A 50 2.66 7.59 6.36
CA CYS A 50 2.68 8.95 5.81
C CYS A 50 3.16 10.03 6.81
N PRO A 51 2.70 10.08 8.08
CA PRO A 51 3.17 11.08 9.06
C PRO A 51 4.65 10.99 9.42
N LEU A 52 5.30 9.85 9.15
CA LEU A 52 6.73 9.65 9.43
C LEU A 52 7.62 9.97 8.23
N LEU A 53 7.05 10.02 7.03
CA LEU A 53 7.78 10.10 5.77
C LEU A 53 7.61 11.44 5.06
N PHE A 54 6.58 12.21 5.40
CA PHE A 54 6.20 13.43 4.72
C PHE A 54 5.94 14.56 5.71
N ASP A 55 6.29 15.79 5.31
CA ASP A 55 5.98 17.00 6.08
C ASP A 55 4.47 17.32 6.09
N SER A 56 3.73 16.77 5.12
CA SER A 56 2.30 16.94 4.88
C SER A 56 1.61 15.58 4.85
N PHE A 57 0.47 15.46 5.53
CA PHE A 57 -0.31 14.22 5.53
C PHE A 57 -0.87 13.86 4.13
N TRP A 58 -1.17 14.87 3.31
CA TRP A 58 -1.87 14.74 2.04
C TRP A 58 -0.98 15.12 0.86
N TRP A 59 0.25 14.60 0.81
CA TRP A 59 1.24 14.88 -0.26
C TRP A 59 0.58 15.37 -1.57
N PRO A 60 0.99 16.51 -2.16
CA PRO A 60 2.01 17.46 -1.70
C PRO A 60 1.69 18.14 -0.38
#